data_AF-A0A221KCX4-F1
#
_entry.id   AF-A0A221KCX4-F1
#
_cell.length_a   1.000
_cell.length_b   1.000
_cell.length_c   1.000
_cell.angle_alpha   90.00
_cell.angle_beta   90.00
_cell.angle_gamma   90.00
#
_symmetry.space_group_name_H-M   'P 1'
#
loop_
_entity.id
_entity.type
_entity.pdbx_description
1 polymer ?
#
loop_
_entity_poly.entity_id
_entity_poly.type
_entity_poly.pdbx_seq_one_letter_code
_entity_poly.pdbx_strand_id
1 'polypeptide(L)'
;MGGVWVMVLGASAAHAAGNDDAMVKLATTSGCMTCHHIEPGATGPNGLAPIGPAWKDVAAKYKGQKDAAKQLTATVLAGSNPYESHWKGKVSGLAMPPNKVAINEADAGKLVQWILALNDKK
;
A
#
# COMPACT_ATOMS: atom_id res chain seq x y z
N MET A 1 -11.57 26.88 -47.50
CA MET A 1 -10.46 25.91 -47.35
C MET A 1 -9.68 26.32 -46.11
N GLY A 2 -9.34 25.54 -45.10
CA GLY A 2 -9.52 24.14 -44.73
C GLY A 2 -9.01 24.09 -43.28
N GLY A 3 -9.70 23.37 -42.40
CA GLY A 3 -9.37 23.35 -40.97
C GLY A 3 -8.10 22.56 -40.66
N VAL A 4 -7.57 22.74 -39.46
CA VAL A 4 -6.77 21.71 -38.78
C VAL A 4 -7.18 21.72 -37.31
N TRP A 5 -7.97 20.72 -36.93
CA TRP A 5 -8.18 20.34 -35.55
C TRP A 5 -6.92 19.65 -35.04
N VAL A 6 -6.24 20.24 -34.05
CA VAL A 6 -5.18 19.54 -33.32
C VAL A 6 -5.85 18.68 -32.24
N MET A 7 -6.13 17.43 -32.59
CA MET A 7 -6.28 16.36 -31.61
C MET A 7 -4.88 15.80 -31.32
N VAL A 8 -4.40 15.97 -30.09
CA VAL A 8 -3.29 15.15 -29.57
C VAL A 8 -3.78 14.40 -28.34
N LEU A 9 -4.19 13.16 -28.63
CA LEU A 9 -3.96 11.92 -27.89
C LEU A 9 -3.77 12.04 -26.37
N GLY A 10 -4.88 11.91 -25.63
CA GLY A 10 -4.85 11.37 -24.28
C GLY A 10 -4.80 9.84 -24.35
N ALA A 11 -3.68 9.23 -23.95
CA ALA A 11 -3.61 7.78 -23.74
C ALA A 11 -2.45 7.41 -22.78
N SER A 12 -2.71 7.49 -21.47
CA SER A 12 -1.84 6.89 -20.44
C SER A 12 -2.64 6.17 -19.34
N ALA A 13 -3.80 5.60 -19.65
CA ALA A 13 -4.59 4.81 -18.67
C ALA A 13 -4.22 3.31 -18.66
N ALA A 14 -3.58 2.79 -19.73
CA ALA A 14 -3.31 1.36 -19.88
C ALA A 14 -2.16 0.83 -19.00
N HIS A 15 -1.28 1.70 -18.48
CA HIS A 15 -0.19 1.30 -17.58
C HIS A 15 -0.64 1.13 -16.11
N ALA A 16 -1.82 1.62 -15.74
CA ALA A 16 -2.27 1.58 -14.35
C ALA A 16 -2.88 0.22 -13.97
N ALA A 17 -3.70 -0.38 -14.86
CA ALA A 17 -4.46 -1.59 -14.55
C ALA A 17 -3.58 -2.84 -14.37
N GLY A 18 -2.59 -3.04 -15.26
CA GLY A 18 -1.69 -4.21 -15.15
C GLY A 18 -0.76 -4.17 -13.95
N ASN A 19 -0.50 -2.98 -13.40
CA ASN A 19 0.31 -2.84 -12.19
C ASN A 19 -0.49 -3.19 -10.93
N ASP A 20 -1.81 -2.95 -10.91
CA ASP A 20 -2.64 -3.24 -9.74
C ASP A 20 -2.74 -4.74 -9.47
N ASP A 21 -3.05 -5.54 -10.49
CA ASP A 21 -3.11 -7.00 -10.37
C ASP A 21 -1.77 -7.61 -9.94
N ALA A 22 -0.65 -7.09 -10.48
CA ALA A 22 0.68 -7.54 -10.12
C ALA A 22 1.01 -7.24 -8.65
N MET A 23 0.64 -6.06 -8.14
CA MET A 23 0.90 -5.67 -6.75
C MET A 23 -0.01 -6.41 -5.77
N VAL A 24 -1.27 -6.62 -6.13
CA VAL A 24 -2.19 -7.46 -5.34
C VAL A 24 -1.69 -8.90 -5.28
N LYS A 25 -1.21 -9.45 -6.42
CA LYS A 25 -0.61 -10.79 -6.45
C LYS A 25 0.64 -10.86 -5.58
N LEU A 26 1.58 -9.93 -5.74
CA LEU A 26 2.79 -9.85 -4.91
C LEU A 26 2.45 -9.84 -3.42
N ALA A 27 1.56 -8.94 -3.00
CA ALA A 27 1.16 -8.83 -1.61
C ALA A 27 0.47 -10.10 -1.07
N THR A 28 -0.37 -10.73 -1.88
CA THR A 28 -1.05 -11.98 -1.50
C THR A 28 -0.02 -13.09 -1.33
N THR A 29 0.90 -13.25 -2.28
CA THR A 29 1.96 -14.29 -2.22
C THR A 29 2.97 -14.04 -1.11
N SER A 30 3.22 -12.79 -0.73
CA SER A 30 4.06 -12.42 0.40
C SER A 30 3.31 -12.41 1.74
N GLY A 31 2.02 -12.82 1.76
CA GLY A 31 1.22 -12.99 2.97
C GLY A 31 0.70 -11.69 3.59
N CYS A 32 0.91 -10.53 2.97
CA CYS A 32 0.54 -9.22 3.51
C CYS A 32 -0.98 -9.08 3.69
N MET A 33 -1.76 -9.69 2.79
CA MET A 33 -3.24 -9.65 2.80
C MET A 33 -3.86 -10.46 3.94
N THR A 34 -3.07 -11.20 4.72
CA THR A 34 -3.54 -11.89 5.94
C THR A 34 -3.90 -10.90 7.04
N CYS A 35 -3.18 -9.77 7.10
CA CYS A 35 -3.33 -8.78 8.16
C CYS A 35 -3.81 -7.42 7.62
N HIS A 36 -3.55 -7.14 6.35
CA HIS A 36 -3.89 -5.87 5.71
C HIS A 36 -4.97 -6.05 4.66
N HIS A 37 -5.73 -4.98 4.47
CA HIS A 37 -6.71 -4.85 3.39
C HIS A 37 -6.44 -3.56 2.62
N ILE A 38 -6.89 -3.51 1.37
CA ILE A 38 -6.75 -2.30 0.55
C ILE A 38 -7.69 -1.22 1.09
N GLU A 39 -8.96 -1.59 1.23
CA GLU A 39 -10.04 -0.70 1.66
C GLU A 39 -10.12 -0.60 3.19
N PRO A 40 -10.49 0.57 3.75
CA PRO A 40 -10.83 0.72 5.15
C PRO A 40 -12.07 -0.09 5.55
N GLY A 41 -12.26 -0.28 6.86
CA GLY A 41 -13.49 -0.87 7.42
C GLY A 41 -13.49 -2.39 7.57
N ALA A 42 -12.38 -3.06 7.27
CA ALA A 42 -12.21 -4.47 7.59
C ALA A 42 -12.29 -4.72 9.10
N THR A 43 -12.80 -5.89 9.49
CA THR A 43 -12.86 -6.36 10.88
C THR A 43 -11.79 -7.42 11.13
N GLY A 44 -11.24 -7.42 12.34
CA GLY A 44 -10.32 -8.46 12.80
C GLY A 44 -11.04 -9.66 13.42
N PRO A 45 -10.27 -10.66 13.87
CA PRO A 45 -10.82 -11.83 14.54
C PRO A 45 -11.70 -11.45 15.74
N ASN A 46 -12.78 -12.20 15.95
CA ASN A 46 -13.72 -12.00 17.08
C ASN A 46 -14.36 -10.61 17.15
N GLY A 47 -14.50 -9.92 16.01
CA GLY A 47 -15.11 -8.58 15.93
C GLY A 47 -14.21 -7.44 16.39
N LEU A 48 -12.91 -7.70 16.57
CA LEU A 48 -11.92 -6.68 16.89
C LEU A 48 -11.67 -5.74 15.69
N ALA A 49 -10.93 -4.66 15.94
CA ALA A 49 -10.34 -3.83 14.88
C ALA A 49 -9.47 -4.68 13.92
N PRO A 50 -9.26 -4.25 12.66
CA PRO A 50 -8.43 -5.00 11.71
C PRO A 50 -7.00 -5.20 12.25
N ILE A 51 -6.32 -6.26 11.84
CA ILE A 51 -4.99 -6.61 12.39
C ILE A 51 -3.97 -5.54 12.01
N GLY A 52 -3.90 -5.19 10.72
CA GLY A 52 -3.11 -4.10 10.19
C GLY A 52 -3.99 -2.96 9.66
N PRO A 53 -3.43 -1.76 9.47
CA PRO A 53 -4.15 -0.65 8.85
C PRO A 53 -4.52 -0.98 7.41
N ALA A 54 -5.63 -0.42 6.94
CA ALA A 54 -5.95 -0.43 5.54
C ALA A 54 -4.93 0.38 4.74
N TRP A 55 -4.56 -0.06 3.55
CA TRP A 55 -3.53 0.61 2.76
C TRP A 55 -3.95 1.98 2.25
N LYS A 56 -5.25 2.21 2.01
CA LYS A 56 -5.75 3.57 1.74
C LYS A 56 -5.59 4.51 2.94
N ASP A 57 -5.71 4.01 4.18
CA ASP A 57 -5.41 4.80 5.37
C ASP A 57 -3.90 5.11 5.46
N VAL A 58 -3.05 4.13 5.12
CA VAL A 58 -1.58 4.34 5.03
C VAL A 58 -1.28 5.42 3.99
N ALA A 59 -1.83 5.30 2.78
CA ALA A 59 -1.67 6.29 1.72
C ALA A 59 -2.09 7.70 2.17
N ALA A 60 -3.24 7.80 2.86
CA ALA A 60 -3.73 9.08 3.38
C ALA A 60 -2.79 9.68 4.45
N LYS A 61 -2.34 8.86 5.41
CA LYS A 61 -1.48 9.31 6.52
C LYS A 61 -0.11 9.82 6.02
N TYR A 62 0.45 9.19 5.00
CA TYR A 62 1.79 9.48 4.50
C TYR A 62 1.82 10.37 3.26
N LYS A 63 0.67 10.87 2.80
CA LYS A 63 0.57 11.73 1.62
C LYS A 63 1.48 12.96 1.75
N GLY A 64 2.28 13.20 0.72
CA GLY A 64 3.19 14.35 0.64
C GLY A 64 4.46 14.27 1.49
N GLN A 65 4.66 13.17 2.24
CA GLN A 65 5.89 12.97 3.01
C GLN A 65 6.99 12.42 2.10
N LYS A 66 8.06 13.21 1.91
CA LYS A 66 9.16 12.93 0.95
C LYS A 66 9.85 11.58 1.18
N ASP A 67 9.96 11.13 2.43
CA ASP A 67 10.69 9.91 2.79
C ASP A 67 9.79 8.71 3.10
N ALA A 68 8.47 8.82 2.90
CA ALA A 68 7.52 7.77 3.29
C ALA A 68 7.83 6.42 2.66
N ALA A 69 8.16 6.39 1.36
CA ALA A 69 8.45 5.15 0.67
C ALA A 69 9.67 4.41 1.29
N LYS A 70 10.74 5.16 1.59
CA LYS A 70 11.95 4.60 2.21
C LYS A 70 11.67 4.12 3.63
N GLN A 71 11.01 4.95 4.44
CA GLN A 71 10.69 4.62 5.83
C GLN A 71 9.79 3.39 5.93
N LEU A 72 8.71 3.35 5.15
CA LEU A 72 7.77 2.23 5.16
C LEU A 72 8.38 0.95 4.59
N THR A 73 9.25 1.04 3.57
CA THR A 73 9.98 -0.14 3.08
C THR A 73 10.87 -0.72 4.18
N ALA A 74 11.58 0.14 4.92
CA ALA A 74 12.37 -0.31 6.08
C ALA A 74 11.48 -0.96 7.15
N THR A 75 10.29 -0.40 7.44
CA THR A 75 9.31 -1.00 8.36
C THR A 75 8.80 -2.35 7.87
N VAL A 76 8.48 -2.50 6.57
CA VAL A 76 8.07 -3.79 5.99
C VAL A 76 9.13 -4.85 6.20
N LEU A 77 10.39 -4.52 5.92
CA LEU A 77 11.47 -5.48 6.04
C LEU A 77 11.81 -5.79 7.51
N ALA A 78 11.93 -4.77 8.36
CA ALA A 78 12.38 -4.92 9.75
C ALA A 78 11.27 -5.24 10.75
N GLY A 79 10.00 -5.09 10.36
CA GLY A 79 8.86 -5.11 11.27
C GLY A 79 8.65 -3.75 11.94
N SER A 80 7.55 -3.64 12.70
CA SER A 80 7.21 -2.43 13.46
C SER A 80 7.43 -2.61 14.96
N ASN A 81 7.65 -1.52 15.69
CA ASN A 81 7.82 -1.54 17.13
C ASN A 81 6.48 -1.82 17.85
N PRO A 82 6.37 -2.85 18.72
CA PRO A 82 5.14 -3.13 19.48
C PRO A 82 4.78 -2.06 20.52
N TYR A 83 5.74 -1.22 20.93
CA TYR A 83 5.52 -0.17 21.94
C TYR A 83 5.23 1.20 21.33
N GLU A 84 5.47 1.37 20.03
CA GLU A 84 5.33 2.63 19.30
C GLU A 84 4.51 2.45 18.02
N SER A 85 3.32 1.85 18.15
CA SER A 85 2.44 1.67 17.00
C SER A 85 1.93 3.01 16.47
N HIS A 86 2.19 3.27 15.19
CA HIS A 86 1.67 4.43 14.45
C HIS A 86 0.14 4.39 14.26
N TRP A 87 -0.48 3.28 14.69
CA TRP A 87 -1.88 2.92 14.51
C TRP A 87 -2.58 2.55 15.83
N LYS A 88 -2.03 2.98 16.98
CA LYS A 88 -2.60 2.72 18.31
C LYS A 88 -4.09 3.05 18.37
N GLY A 89 -4.89 2.07 18.80
CA GLY A 89 -6.35 2.19 18.93
C GLY A 89 -7.13 2.10 17.61
N LYS A 90 -6.46 1.98 16.45
CA LYS A 90 -7.10 1.80 15.14
C LYS A 90 -7.03 0.37 14.61
N VAL A 91 -6.07 -0.40 15.11
CA VAL A 91 -5.81 -1.78 14.70
C VAL A 91 -5.63 -2.66 15.94
N SER A 92 -5.87 -3.95 15.80
CA SER A 92 -5.69 -4.94 16.87
C SER A 92 -4.27 -5.52 16.93
N GLY A 93 -3.52 -5.47 15.83
CA GLY A 93 -2.14 -5.94 15.77
C GLY A 93 -1.20 -5.03 16.57
N LEU A 94 -0.41 -5.61 17.47
CA LEU A 94 0.58 -4.88 18.27
C LEU A 94 1.77 -4.43 17.42
N ALA A 95 2.27 -5.34 16.58
CA ALA A 95 3.39 -5.11 15.69
C ALA A 95 3.28 -5.97 14.42
N MET A 96 3.78 -5.44 13.31
CA MET A 96 4.05 -6.21 12.11
C MET A 96 5.40 -6.94 12.29
N PRO A 97 5.45 -8.28 12.13
CA PRO A 97 6.71 -9.02 12.14
C PRO A 97 7.66 -8.59 11.00
N PRO A 98 8.98 -8.86 11.13
CA PRO A 98 9.91 -8.67 10.02
C PRO A 98 9.57 -9.55 8.80
N ASN A 99 9.50 -8.97 7.61
CA ASN A 99 9.05 -9.69 6.40
C ASN A 99 10.17 -10.11 5.43
N LYS A 100 11.46 -9.96 5.79
CA LYS A 100 12.60 -10.30 4.90
C LYS A 100 12.61 -11.76 4.41
N VAL A 101 11.91 -12.66 5.10
CA VAL A 101 11.74 -14.07 4.70
C VAL A 101 10.71 -14.26 3.58
N ALA A 102 9.77 -13.32 3.43
CA ALA A 102 8.65 -13.42 2.50
C ALA A 102 8.76 -12.46 1.30
N ILE A 103 9.61 -11.43 1.40
CA ILE A 103 9.79 -10.43 0.35
C ILE A 103 11.19 -9.79 0.42
N ASN A 104 11.78 -9.52 -0.76
CA ASN A 104 13.05 -8.80 -0.87
C ASN A 104 12.82 -7.27 -0.85
N GLU A 105 13.90 -6.48 -0.71
CA GLU A 105 13.80 -5.01 -0.61
C GLU A 105 13.25 -4.34 -1.87
N ALA A 106 13.63 -4.83 -3.06
CA ALA A 106 13.18 -4.24 -4.31
C ALA A 106 11.66 -4.39 -4.49
N ASP A 107 11.12 -5.58 -4.21
CA ASP A 107 9.69 -5.84 -4.32
C ASP A 107 8.89 -5.20 -3.17
N ALA A 108 9.44 -5.15 -1.96
CA ALA A 108 8.85 -4.38 -0.87
C ALA A 108 8.75 -2.89 -1.22
N GLY A 109 9.79 -2.32 -1.83
CA GLY A 109 9.79 -0.94 -2.30
C GLY A 109 8.72 -0.67 -3.36
N LYS A 110 8.56 -1.56 -4.34
CA LYS A 110 7.49 -1.46 -5.34
C LYS A 110 6.11 -1.50 -4.70
N LEU A 111 5.89 -2.45 -3.79
CA LEU A 111 4.61 -2.61 -3.10
C LEU A 111 4.26 -1.37 -2.25
N VAL A 112 5.23 -0.83 -1.51
CA VAL A 112 5.05 0.38 -0.72
C VAL A 112 4.74 1.60 -1.59
N GLN A 113 5.43 1.78 -2.71
CA GLN A 113 5.15 2.88 -3.64
C GLN A 113 3.73 2.78 -4.21
N TRP A 114 3.31 1.56 -4.57
CA TRP A 114 1.96 1.31 -5.03
C TRP A 114 0.92 1.61 -3.95
N ILE A 115 1.15 1.18 -2.70
CA ILE A 115 0.30 1.49 -1.55
C ILE A 115 0.14 3.01 -1.40
N LEU A 116 1.24 3.76 -1.41
CA LEU A 116 1.22 5.22 -1.22
C LEU A 116 0.45 5.97 -2.32
N ALA A 117 0.32 5.37 -3.51
CA ALA A 117 -0.41 5.96 -4.63
C ALA A 117 -1.91 5.63 -4.66
N LEU A 118 -2.42 4.75 -3.78
CA LEU A 118 -3.80 4.25 -3.84
C LEU A 118 -4.89 5.33 -3.77
N ASN A 119 -4.62 6.47 -3.11
CA ASN A 119 -5.58 7.58 -3.01
C ASN A 119 -5.48 8.60 -4.14
N ASP A 120 -4.43 8.51 -4.97
CA ASP A 120 -4.27 9.39 -6.14
C ASP A 120 -4.91 8.77 -7.40
N LYS A 121 -5.30 7.49 -7.32
CA LYS A 121 -6.04 6.78 -8.36
C LYS A 121 -7.53 7.08 -8.22
N LYS A 122 -8.10 7.72 -9.25
CA LYS A 122 -9.54 8.01 -9.36
C LYS A 122 -10.30 6.80 -9.89
#